data_AF-A0A1B6HBV2-F1
#
_entry.id   AF-A0A1B6HBV2-F1
#
_cell.length_a   1.000
_cell.length_b   1.000
_cell.length_c   1.000
_cell.angle_alpha   90.00
_cell.angle_beta   90.00
_cell.angle_gamma   90.00
#
_symmetry.space_group_name_H-M   'P 1'
#
loop_
_entity.id
_entity.type
_entity.pdbx_description
1 polymer ?
#
loop_
_entity_poly.entity_id
_entity_poly.type
_entity_poly.pdbx_seq_one_letter_code
_entity_poly.pdbx_strand_id
1 'polypeptide(L)'
;ISSQDDEMDVESEESGSDEELNGWTEGDETQLLGLSSEIHEALEKHKLAKLVYMKISSLPENVMDIITNCAQSIALAKRVVRLQCCVYLCLNNLVSVVDMEQFGGPRALYSLVRSIFKQCLCLNPQQPGFECNAELIEASTAAIRAILLRLASFKFSDLGDINPYDLEEIFKIGILPEPRVQANVARIVGTLGVLLVSNPLLVKMVGNYLLEAVERQQALWLSAEALDSLMDVFADDCTDQMAAEINLVPRLQALTHRLKSKMRQERKTLGEHYPVVSTVMTNLSPFIKYKGARVAALRTH
;
A
#
# COMPACT_ATOMS: atom_id res chain seq x y z
N ILE A 1 -28.52 22.92 54.58
CA ILE A 1 -28.63 21.95 55.70
C ILE A 1 -28.99 20.64 54.99
N SER A 2 -28.00 19.87 54.51
CA SER A 2 -27.24 18.84 55.25
C SER A 2 -28.20 17.73 55.71
N SER A 3 -28.00 16.44 55.45
CA SER A 3 -26.79 15.61 55.29
C SER A 3 -27.23 14.29 54.60
N GLN A 4 -26.43 13.72 53.67
CA GLN A 4 -25.61 12.48 53.85
C GLN A 4 -26.43 11.19 53.99
N ASP A 5 -26.02 10.00 53.57
CA ASP A 5 -24.98 9.38 52.74
C ASP A 5 -25.43 7.89 52.75
N ASP A 6 -25.27 7.14 51.67
CA ASP A 6 -25.06 5.69 51.77
C ASP A 6 -24.45 5.21 50.44
N GLU A 7 -23.12 5.13 50.45
CA GLU A 7 -22.30 4.30 49.58
C GLU A 7 -22.71 2.84 49.72
N MET A 8 -22.81 2.12 48.61
CA MET A 8 -22.36 0.73 48.56
C MET A 8 -21.89 0.38 47.15
N ASP A 9 -20.57 0.34 47.01
CA ASP A 9 -19.84 -0.49 46.06
C ASP A 9 -20.27 -1.95 46.21
N VAL A 10 -20.54 -2.62 45.09
CA VAL A 10 -20.28 -4.06 44.98
C VAL A 10 -19.64 -4.31 43.63
N GLU A 11 -18.36 -4.64 43.72
CA GLU A 11 -17.47 -5.17 42.70
C GLU A 11 -18.10 -6.38 42.00
N SER A 12 -18.09 -6.38 40.67
CA SER A 12 -18.24 -7.61 39.89
C SER A 12 -16.91 -7.90 39.22
N GLU A 13 -16.09 -8.67 39.93
CA GLU A 13 -14.98 -9.42 39.38
C GLU A 13 -15.53 -10.45 38.37
N GLU A 14 -15.31 -10.23 37.07
CA GLU A 14 -15.34 -11.31 36.10
C GLU A 14 -13.90 -11.65 35.71
N SER A 15 -13.32 -12.53 36.53
CA SER A 15 -12.15 -13.34 36.23
C SER A 15 -12.44 -14.24 35.03
N GLY A 16 -11.88 -13.90 33.87
CA GLY A 16 -11.94 -14.69 32.64
C GLY A 16 -10.56 -14.81 31.99
N SER A 17 -9.68 -15.60 32.62
CA SER A 17 -8.46 -16.23 32.07
C SER A 17 -7.54 -15.35 31.21
N ASP A 18 -6.51 -14.81 31.85
CA ASP A 18 -5.23 -14.50 31.21
C ASP A 18 -4.59 -15.81 30.70
N GLU A 19 -4.96 -16.24 29.50
CA GLU A 19 -4.05 -17.03 28.68
C GLU A 19 -3.04 -16.07 28.06
N GLU A 20 -1.90 -15.94 28.72
CA GLU A 20 -0.69 -15.32 28.21
C GLU A 20 -0.33 -15.93 26.84
N LEU A 21 -0.80 -15.31 25.76
CA LEU A 21 -0.30 -15.55 24.42
C LEU A 21 1.05 -14.83 24.26
N ASN A 22 2.02 -15.25 25.08
CA ASN A 22 3.43 -14.93 24.94
C ASN A 22 3.96 -15.61 23.67
N GLY A 23 4.02 -14.86 22.56
CA GLY A 23 4.62 -15.37 21.33
C GLY A 23 4.22 -14.69 20.03
N TRP A 24 3.81 -13.42 20.04
CA TRP A 24 3.72 -12.62 18.81
C TRP A 24 4.79 -11.56 18.90
N THR A 25 5.99 -11.93 18.47
CA THR A 25 7.07 -10.99 18.23
C THR A 25 6.55 -9.85 17.35
N GLU A 26 6.66 -8.62 17.86
CA GLU A 26 6.76 -7.43 17.02
C GLU A 26 7.72 -7.75 15.86
N GLY A 27 7.23 -7.66 14.63
CA GLY A 27 7.99 -8.11 13.48
C GLY A 27 7.33 -7.66 12.19
N ASP A 28 7.56 -6.39 11.88
CA ASP A 28 7.95 -5.89 10.56
C ASP A 28 7.16 -6.49 9.37
N GLU A 29 6.38 -5.66 8.67
CA GLU A 29 5.73 -6.01 7.40
C GLU A 29 6.75 -6.42 6.29
N THR A 30 8.04 -6.45 6.59
CA THR A 30 9.08 -7.18 5.86
C THR A 30 9.31 -8.61 6.36
N GLN A 31 8.26 -9.42 6.55
CA GLN A 31 8.42 -10.87 6.48
C GLN A 31 8.90 -11.26 5.08
N LEU A 32 10.20 -11.10 4.84
CA LEU A 32 10.98 -11.83 3.87
C LEU A 32 10.59 -13.27 4.11
N LEU A 33 9.83 -13.88 3.19
CA LEU A 33 9.42 -15.28 3.32
C LEU A 33 10.71 -16.05 3.60
N GLY A 34 10.86 -16.55 4.83
CA GLY A 34 12.06 -17.26 5.26
C GLY A 34 12.10 -18.60 4.54
N LEU A 35 12.49 -18.59 3.26
CA LEU A 35 12.58 -19.80 2.47
C LEU A 35 13.82 -20.58 2.91
N SER A 36 13.72 -21.90 2.96
CA SER A 36 14.86 -22.75 3.25
C SER A 36 15.95 -22.58 2.17
N SER A 37 17.19 -22.95 2.52
CA SER A 37 18.32 -22.93 1.58
C SER A 37 18.05 -23.74 0.32
N GLU A 38 17.37 -24.87 0.45
CA GLU A 38 17.06 -25.76 -0.68
C GLU A 38 16.09 -25.10 -1.67
N ILE A 39 15.12 -24.33 -1.15
CA ILE A 39 14.19 -23.59 -2.00
C ILE A 39 14.92 -22.45 -2.71
N HIS A 40 15.78 -21.70 -2.00
CA HIS A 40 16.60 -20.65 -2.63
C HIS A 40 17.48 -21.21 -3.74
N GLU A 41 18.19 -22.31 -3.49
CA GLU A 41 19.03 -22.99 -4.49
C GLU A 41 18.20 -23.46 -5.68
N ALA A 42 17.00 -24.01 -5.45
CA ALA A 42 16.12 -24.43 -6.54
C ALA A 42 15.64 -23.24 -7.40
N LEU A 43 15.26 -22.13 -6.76
CA LEU A 43 14.85 -20.90 -7.45
C LEU A 43 15.96 -20.36 -8.35
N GLU A 44 17.20 -20.33 -7.85
CA GLU A 44 18.37 -19.86 -8.58
C GLU A 44 18.75 -20.83 -9.71
N LYS A 45 18.84 -22.14 -9.40
CA LYS A 45 19.16 -23.20 -10.37
C LYS A 45 18.22 -23.18 -11.57
N HIS A 46 16.92 -22.96 -11.34
CA HIS A 46 15.91 -22.91 -12.39
C HIS A 46 15.72 -21.51 -12.99
N LYS A 47 16.48 -20.50 -12.52
CA LYS A 47 16.41 -19.11 -12.99
C LYS A 47 14.98 -18.58 -12.99
N LEU A 48 14.21 -18.89 -11.94
CA LEU A 48 12.78 -18.63 -11.91
C LEU A 48 12.48 -17.13 -12.02
N ALA A 49 13.25 -16.29 -11.34
CA ALA A 49 13.13 -14.84 -11.42
C ALA A 49 13.27 -14.33 -12.87
N LYS A 50 14.27 -14.83 -13.61
CA LYS A 50 14.46 -14.49 -15.03
C LYS A 50 13.31 -14.98 -15.90
N LEU A 51 12.80 -16.19 -15.66
CA LEU A 51 11.66 -16.73 -16.41
C LEU A 51 10.40 -15.90 -16.18
N VAL A 52 10.11 -15.54 -14.93
CA VAL A 52 8.98 -14.66 -14.56
C VAL A 52 9.14 -13.31 -15.23
N TYR A 53 10.32 -12.69 -15.13
CA TYR A 53 10.64 -11.42 -15.77
C TYR A 53 10.36 -11.44 -17.28
N MET A 54 10.80 -12.48 -17.99
CA MET A 54 10.55 -12.63 -19.42
C MET A 54 9.07 -12.85 -19.79
N LYS A 55 8.24 -13.31 -18.85
CA LYS A 55 6.82 -13.60 -19.07
C LYS A 55 5.90 -12.44 -18.71
N ILE A 56 6.43 -11.35 -18.14
CA ILE A 56 5.65 -10.13 -17.84
C ILE A 56 5.25 -9.39 -19.12
N SER A 57 6.09 -9.45 -20.16
CA SER A 57 5.83 -8.75 -21.42
C SER A 57 4.45 -9.14 -21.98
N SER A 58 3.60 -8.13 -22.18
CA SER A 58 2.34 -8.30 -22.88
C SER A 58 2.59 -8.83 -24.30
N LEU A 59 1.63 -9.57 -24.83
CA LEU A 59 1.61 -9.84 -26.26
C LEU A 59 1.55 -8.51 -27.03
N PRO A 60 2.16 -8.42 -28.22
CA PRO A 60 2.02 -7.26 -29.09
C PRO A 60 0.54 -6.93 -29.33
N GLU A 61 0.20 -5.64 -29.38
CA GLU A 61 -1.20 -5.16 -29.50
C GLU A 61 -1.89 -5.76 -30.72
N ASN A 62 -1.22 -5.78 -31.86
CA ASN A 62 -1.72 -6.42 -33.09
C ASN A 62 -2.03 -7.91 -32.93
N VAL A 63 -1.29 -8.62 -32.07
CA VAL A 63 -1.53 -10.04 -31.78
C VAL A 63 -2.75 -10.18 -30.86
N MET A 64 -2.89 -9.32 -29.84
CA MET A 64 -4.07 -9.29 -28.98
C MET A 64 -5.34 -8.93 -29.75
N ASP A 65 -5.26 -8.01 -30.71
CA ASP A 65 -6.38 -7.66 -31.58
C ASP A 65 -6.84 -8.85 -32.42
N ILE A 66 -5.90 -9.59 -33.02
CA ILE A 66 -6.22 -10.82 -33.77
C ILE A 66 -6.91 -11.85 -32.86
N ILE A 67 -6.37 -12.06 -31.66
CA ILE A 67 -6.90 -13.06 -30.72
C ILE A 67 -8.31 -12.68 -30.25
N THR A 68 -8.56 -11.39 -30.02
CA THR A 68 -9.83 -10.88 -29.47
C THR A 68 -10.92 -10.83 -30.54
N ASN A 69 -10.57 -10.51 -31.79
CA ASN A 69 -11.52 -10.42 -32.89
C ASN A 69 -11.84 -11.77 -33.57
N CYS A 70 -11.13 -12.84 -33.22
CA CYS A 70 -11.43 -14.18 -33.72
C CYS A 70 -12.16 -15.01 -32.66
N ALA A 71 -13.42 -15.38 -32.95
CA ALA A 71 -14.27 -16.14 -32.03
C ALA A 71 -13.65 -17.48 -31.57
N GLN A 72 -12.81 -18.09 -32.40
CA GLN A 72 -12.13 -19.35 -32.10
C GLN A 72 -10.96 -19.18 -31.10
N SER A 73 -10.47 -17.95 -30.89
CA SER A 73 -9.32 -17.63 -30.03
C SER A 73 -9.67 -16.83 -28.77
N ILE A 74 -10.93 -16.52 -28.52
CA ILE A 74 -11.35 -15.82 -27.27
C ILE A 74 -10.90 -16.58 -26.01
N ALA A 75 -10.92 -17.92 -26.04
CA ALA A 75 -10.40 -18.74 -24.94
C ALA A 75 -8.89 -18.56 -24.71
N LEU A 76 -8.13 -18.24 -25.76
CA LEU A 76 -6.70 -17.93 -25.67
C LEU A 76 -6.46 -16.56 -25.02
N ALA A 77 -7.25 -15.53 -25.34
CA ALA A 77 -7.16 -14.23 -24.66
C ALA A 77 -7.32 -14.38 -23.14
N LYS A 78 -8.34 -15.15 -22.70
CA LYS A 78 -8.55 -15.43 -21.27
C LYS A 78 -7.36 -16.15 -20.62
N ARG A 79 -6.72 -17.09 -21.33
CA ARG A 79 -5.52 -17.80 -20.86
C ARG A 79 -4.31 -16.88 -20.77
N VAL A 80 -4.16 -15.93 -21.69
CA VAL A 80 -3.09 -14.93 -21.67
C VAL A 80 -3.24 -14.02 -20.45
N VAL A 81 -4.44 -13.50 -20.20
CA VAL A 81 -4.69 -12.65 -19.01
C VAL A 81 -4.45 -13.43 -17.72
N ARG A 82 -4.94 -14.68 -17.63
CA ARG A 82 -4.68 -15.53 -16.46
C ARG A 82 -3.19 -15.78 -16.24
N LEU A 83 -2.43 -16.02 -17.32
CA LEU A 83 -0.98 -16.16 -17.23
C LEU A 83 -0.33 -14.88 -16.71
N GLN A 84 -0.75 -13.70 -17.17
CA GLN A 84 -0.26 -12.42 -16.68
C GLN A 84 -0.55 -12.23 -15.18
N CYS A 85 -1.77 -12.51 -14.72
CA CYS A 85 -2.10 -12.47 -13.29
C CYS A 85 -1.18 -13.41 -12.48
N CYS A 86 -0.99 -14.65 -12.93
CA CYS A 86 -0.09 -15.60 -12.26
C CYS A 86 1.36 -15.10 -12.22
N VAL A 87 1.84 -14.49 -13.30
CA VAL A 87 3.19 -13.92 -13.37
C VAL A 87 3.35 -12.76 -12.38
N TYR A 88 2.37 -11.86 -12.28
CA TYR A 88 2.42 -10.75 -11.34
C TYR A 88 2.33 -11.20 -9.87
N LEU A 89 1.46 -12.16 -9.57
CA LEU A 89 1.40 -12.76 -8.23
C LEU A 89 2.70 -13.48 -7.86
N CYS A 90 3.32 -14.15 -8.82
CA CYS A 90 4.64 -14.76 -8.64
C CYS A 90 5.70 -13.69 -8.36
N LEU A 91 5.68 -12.58 -9.10
CA LEU A 91 6.60 -11.46 -8.91
C LEU A 91 6.45 -10.80 -7.52
N ASN A 92 5.21 -10.57 -7.08
CA ASN A 92 4.88 -10.05 -5.74
C ASN A 92 5.56 -10.86 -4.63
N ASN A 93 5.65 -12.18 -4.80
CA ASN A 93 6.27 -13.06 -3.80
C ASN A 93 7.78 -13.19 -4.00
N LEU A 94 8.25 -13.30 -5.25
CA LEU A 94 9.66 -13.55 -5.56
C LEU A 94 10.57 -12.36 -5.27
N VAL A 95 10.09 -11.13 -5.50
CA VAL A 95 10.93 -9.93 -5.34
C VAL A 95 11.41 -9.72 -3.90
N SER A 96 10.65 -10.25 -2.93
CA SER A 96 11.00 -10.17 -1.51
C SER A 96 12.09 -11.16 -1.10
N VAL A 97 12.25 -12.28 -1.81
CA VAL A 97 13.16 -13.38 -1.39
C VAL A 97 14.37 -13.53 -2.29
N VAL A 98 14.25 -13.17 -3.57
CA VAL A 98 15.33 -13.32 -4.53
C VAL A 98 16.23 -12.06 -4.51
N ASP A 99 17.51 -12.25 -4.79
CA ASP A 99 18.43 -11.15 -5.04
C ASP A 99 17.93 -10.29 -6.22
N MET A 100 17.93 -8.97 -6.05
CA MET A 100 17.53 -8.02 -7.08
C MET A 100 18.38 -8.14 -8.35
N GLU A 101 19.63 -8.60 -8.23
CA GLU A 101 20.50 -8.86 -9.38
C GLU A 101 19.92 -9.90 -10.34
N GLN A 102 19.11 -10.85 -9.86
CA GLN A 102 18.45 -11.83 -10.72
C GLN A 102 17.38 -11.21 -11.63
N PHE A 103 16.90 -10.01 -11.29
CA PHE A 103 15.99 -9.20 -12.11
C PHE A 103 16.73 -8.14 -12.95
N GLY A 104 18.07 -8.17 -12.97
CA GLY A 104 18.89 -7.16 -13.65
C GLY A 104 19.19 -5.92 -12.79
N GLY A 105 19.03 -6.02 -11.48
CA GLY A 105 19.34 -4.98 -10.51
C GLY A 105 18.21 -3.97 -10.25
N PRO A 106 18.40 -3.04 -9.30
CA PRO A 106 17.36 -2.10 -8.85
C PRO A 106 16.74 -1.26 -9.98
N ARG A 107 17.57 -0.79 -10.92
CA ARG A 107 17.10 0.05 -12.04
C ARG A 107 16.24 -0.72 -13.04
N ALA A 108 16.52 -2.01 -13.25
CA ALA A 108 15.69 -2.88 -14.09
C ALA A 108 14.33 -3.13 -13.43
N LEU A 109 14.29 -3.38 -12.12
CA LEU A 109 13.07 -3.49 -11.34
C LEU A 109 12.22 -2.20 -11.37
N TYR A 110 12.85 -1.03 -11.24
CA TYR A 110 12.12 0.22 -11.36
C TYR A 110 11.61 0.46 -12.80
N SER A 111 12.38 0.09 -13.82
CA SER A 111 11.93 0.14 -15.22
C SER A 111 10.72 -0.77 -15.45
N LEU A 112 10.70 -1.92 -14.78
CA LEU A 112 9.58 -2.85 -14.80
C LEU A 112 8.32 -2.25 -14.16
N VAL A 113 8.43 -1.54 -13.03
CA VAL A 113 7.31 -0.79 -12.42
C VAL A 113 6.67 0.15 -13.44
N ARG A 114 7.49 0.93 -14.15
CA ARG A 114 7.00 1.84 -15.21
C ARG A 114 6.33 1.09 -16.36
N SER A 115 6.88 -0.05 -16.78
CA SER A 115 6.27 -0.88 -17.83
C SER A 115 4.90 -1.41 -17.39
N ILE A 116 4.77 -1.90 -16.15
CA ILE A 116 3.51 -2.42 -15.61
C ILE A 116 2.47 -1.29 -15.52
N PHE A 117 2.85 -0.10 -15.03
CA PHE A 117 1.96 1.06 -15.05
C PHE A 117 1.47 1.39 -16.46
N LYS A 118 2.38 1.46 -17.43
CA LYS A 118 2.02 1.77 -18.82
C LYS A 118 1.11 0.70 -19.44
N GLN A 119 1.37 -0.58 -19.17
CA GLN A 119 0.68 -1.71 -19.80
C GLN A 119 -0.67 -2.03 -19.16
N CYS A 120 -0.73 -2.02 -17.83
CA CYS A 120 -1.90 -2.49 -17.09
C CYS A 120 -2.76 -1.35 -16.55
N LEU A 121 -2.21 -0.13 -16.44
CA LEU A 121 -2.79 0.93 -15.62
C LEU A 121 -3.01 2.25 -16.38
N CYS A 122 -2.52 2.40 -17.62
CA CYS A 122 -2.97 3.42 -18.58
C CYS A 122 -4.33 3.08 -19.23
N LEU A 123 -5.02 2.07 -18.72
CA LEU A 123 -6.38 1.73 -19.13
C LEU A 123 -7.32 2.80 -18.55
N ASN A 124 -7.72 3.75 -19.39
CA ASN A 124 -8.61 4.83 -18.98
C ASN A 124 -9.99 4.25 -18.58
N PRO A 125 -10.37 4.27 -17.29
CA PRO A 125 -11.61 3.65 -16.83
C PRO A 125 -12.87 4.34 -17.39
N GLN A 126 -12.71 5.53 -17.96
CA GLN A 126 -13.78 6.32 -18.59
C GLN A 126 -13.94 6.01 -20.09
N GLN A 127 -13.16 5.10 -20.66
CA GLN A 127 -13.34 4.71 -22.07
C GLN A 127 -14.62 3.88 -22.26
N PRO A 128 -15.46 4.21 -23.26
CA PRO A 128 -16.63 3.40 -23.59
C PRO A 128 -16.20 1.99 -24.00
N GLY A 129 -16.80 0.96 -23.38
CA GLY A 129 -16.44 -0.45 -23.63
C GLY A 129 -15.25 -0.97 -22.82
N PHE A 130 -14.75 -0.20 -21.86
CA PHE A 130 -13.74 -0.66 -20.92
C PHE A 130 -14.30 -1.74 -19.97
N GLU A 131 -13.85 -2.98 -20.14
CA GLU A 131 -14.00 -4.03 -19.14
C GLU A 131 -12.77 -4.04 -18.23
N CYS A 132 -12.94 -3.48 -17.03
CA CYS A 132 -11.94 -3.50 -15.98
C CYS A 132 -11.67 -4.94 -15.55
N ASN A 133 -10.52 -5.51 -15.90
CA ASN A 133 -10.09 -6.78 -15.33
C ASN A 133 -9.53 -6.55 -13.92
N ALA A 134 -10.42 -6.57 -12.93
CA ALA A 134 -10.08 -6.31 -11.53
C ALA A 134 -8.95 -7.23 -11.03
N GLU A 135 -8.94 -8.52 -11.41
CA GLU A 135 -7.91 -9.47 -11.03
C GLU A 135 -6.52 -9.07 -11.56
N LEU A 136 -6.45 -8.60 -12.82
CA LEU A 136 -5.19 -8.18 -13.43
C LEU A 136 -4.66 -6.89 -12.79
N ILE A 137 -5.55 -5.95 -12.47
CA ILE A 137 -5.18 -4.69 -11.80
C ILE A 137 -4.75 -4.97 -10.36
N GLU A 138 -5.45 -5.83 -9.63
CA GLU A 138 -5.06 -6.26 -8.29
C GLU A 138 -3.68 -6.93 -8.32
N ALA A 139 -3.47 -7.91 -9.19
CA ALA A 139 -2.20 -8.63 -9.29
C ALA A 139 -1.04 -7.71 -9.68
N SER A 140 -1.25 -6.83 -10.67
CA SER A 140 -0.22 -5.87 -11.12
C SER A 140 0.11 -4.82 -10.07
N THR A 141 -0.89 -4.26 -9.38
CA THR A 141 -0.66 -3.31 -8.27
C THR A 141 0.01 -3.99 -7.08
N ALA A 142 -0.32 -5.24 -6.75
CA ALA A 142 0.39 -6.00 -5.72
C ALA A 142 1.88 -6.18 -6.08
N ALA A 143 2.17 -6.55 -7.34
CA ALA A 143 3.53 -6.70 -7.81
C ALA A 143 4.32 -5.38 -7.77
N ILE A 144 3.74 -4.28 -8.23
CA ILE A 144 4.37 -2.95 -8.16
C ILE A 144 4.66 -2.58 -6.71
N ARG A 145 3.70 -2.77 -5.81
CA ARG A 145 3.86 -2.50 -4.37
C ARG A 145 5.06 -3.26 -3.81
N ALA A 146 5.15 -4.56 -4.08
CA ALA A 146 6.25 -5.40 -3.60
C ALA A 146 7.62 -4.94 -4.16
N ILE A 147 7.68 -4.57 -5.44
CA ILE A 147 8.92 -4.05 -6.05
C ILE A 147 9.33 -2.72 -5.40
N LEU A 148 8.41 -1.77 -5.24
CA LEU A 148 8.71 -0.47 -4.65
C LEU A 148 9.15 -0.60 -3.19
N LEU A 149 8.50 -1.47 -2.41
CA LEU A 149 8.90 -1.75 -1.03
C LEU A 149 10.32 -2.33 -0.99
N ARG A 150 10.64 -3.25 -1.90
CA ARG A 150 12.00 -3.78 -2.04
C ARG A 150 12.99 -2.67 -2.36
N LEU A 151 12.71 -1.81 -3.33
CA LEU A 151 13.57 -0.67 -3.68
C LEU A 151 13.78 0.30 -2.51
N ALA A 152 12.73 0.58 -1.74
CA ALA A 152 12.79 1.42 -0.55
C ALA A 152 13.68 0.82 0.54
N SER A 153 13.64 -0.50 0.76
CA SER A 153 14.52 -1.18 1.72
C SER A 153 16.02 -1.02 1.41
N PHE A 154 16.38 -0.79 0.14
CA PHE A 154 17.74 -0.49 -0.30
C PHE A 154 18.01 1.00 -0.50
N LYS A 155 17.09 1.89 -0.09
CA LYS A 155 17.19 3.34 -0.24
C LYS A 155 17.48 3.76 -1.69
N PHE A 156 16.87 3.08 -2.64
CA PHE A 156 17.03 3.37 -4.06
C PHE A 156 16.53 4.78 -4.39
N SER A 157 17.40 5.65 -4.89
CA SER A 157 17.08 7.07 -5.16
C SER A 157 16.97 7.42 -6.65
N ASP A 158 17.29 6.50 -7.56
CA ASP A 158 17.27 6.72 -9.02
C ASP A 158 15.89 6.40 -9.62
N LEU A 159 14.85 7.06 -9.11
CA LEU A 159 13.48 6.95 -9.66
C LEU A 159 13.32 7.69 -11.01
N GLY A 160 14.38 8.31 -11.54
CA GLY A 160 14.31 9.13 -12.74
C GLY A 160 13.30 10.29 -12.61
N ASP A 161 12.82 10.77 -13.76
CA ASP A 161 11.92 11.93 -13.83
C ASP A 161 10.45 11.53 -13.61
N ILE A 162 10.11 10.97 -12.43
CA ILE A 162 8.70 10.92 -12.01
C ILE A 162 8.20 12.36 -11.96
N ASN A 163 7.12 12.63 -12.69
CA ASN A 163 6.49 13.94 -12.73
C ASN A 163 5.08 13.90 -12.10
N PRO A 164 4.44 15.05 -11.88
CA PRO A 164 3.09 15.12 -11.31
C PRO A 164 2.05 14.29 -12.07
N TYR A 165 2.14 14.24 -13.40
CA TYR A 165 1.20 13.50 -14.24
C TYR A 165 1.28 11.99 -14.01
N ASP A 166 2.49 11.46 -13.79
CA ASP A 166 2.66 10.03 -13.46
C ASP A 166 1.93 9.68 -12.15
N LEU A 167 2.01 10.53 -11.12
CA LEU A 167 1.28 10.32 -9.87
C LEU A 167 -0.24 10.42 -10.05
N GLU A 168 -0.72 11.38 -10.84
CA GLU A 168 -2.15 11.52 -11.13
C GLU A 168 -2.74 10.29 -11.81
N GLU A 169 -2.01 9.67 -12.75
CA GLU A 169 -2.43 8.40 -13.36
C GLU A 169 -2.52 7.28 -12.31
N ILE A 170 -1.58 7.23 -11.36
CA ILE A 170 -1.63 6.25 -10.24
C ILE A 170 -2.86 6.51 -9.36
N PHE A 171 -3.15 7.78 -9.06
CA PHE A 171 -4.28 8.16 -8.20
C PHE A 171 -5.63 7.73 -8.79
N LYS A 172 -5.80 7.80 -10.12
CA LYS A 172 -7.01 7.35 -10.81
C LYS A 172 -7.31 5.87 -10.55
N ILE A 173 -6.28 5.03 -10.47
CA ILE A 173 -6.41 3.59 -10.18
C ILE A 173 -6.93 3.39 -8.75
N GLY A 174 -6.41 4.14 -7.78
CA GLY A 174 -6.84 4.02 -6.39
C GLY A 174 -8.21 4.63 -6.09
N ILE A 175 -8.92 5.15 -7.10
CA ILE A 175 -10.33 5.55 -7.01
C ILE A 175 -11.26 4.42 -7.49
N LEU A 176 -10.74 3.41 -8.20
CA LEU A 176 -11.52 2.26 -8.62
C LEU A 176 -12.21 1.59 -7.41
N PRO A 177 -13.45 1.11 -7.54
CA PRO A 177 -14.22 0.54 -6.43
C PRO A 177 -13.80 -0.90 -6.11
N GLU A 178 -12.50 -1.17 -6.08
CA GLU A 178 -11.92 -2.48 -5.76
C GLU A 178 -11.02 -2.35 -4.51
N PRO A 179 -11.47 -2.81 -3.33
CA PRO A 179 -10.77 -2.59 -2.06
C PRO A 179 -9.30 -2.99 -2.07
N ARG A 180 -8.96 -4.14 -2.66
CA ARG A 180 -7.57 -4.61 -2.68
C ARG A 180 -6.66 -3.75 -3.56
N VAL A 181 -7.20 -3.27 -4.68
CA VAL A 181 -6.51 -2.30 -5.54
C VAL A 181 -6.30 -0.99 -4.80
N GLN A 182 -7.30 -0.49 -4.07
CA GLN A 182 -7.18 0.74 -3.29
C GLN A 182 -6.11 0.64 -2.20
N ALA A 183 -6.07 -0.48 -1.48
CA ALA A 183 -5.04 -0.75 -0.47
C ALA A 183 -3.64 -0.82 -1.10
N ASN A 184 -3.48 -1.55 -2.21
CA ASN A 184 -2.21 -1.61 -2.93
C ASN A 184 -1.76 -0.23 -3.40
N VAL A 185 -2.66 0.58 -3.97
CA VAL A 185 -2.33 1.92 -4.46
C VAL A 185 -1.96 2.87 -3.32
N ALA A 186 -2.65 2.82 -2.17
CA ALA A 186 -2.28 3.61 -1.00
C ALA A 186 -0.83 3.33 -0.57
N ARG A 187 -0.46 2.04 -0.47
CA ARG A 187 0.91 1.62 -0.12
C ARG A 187 1.95 1.96 -1.19
N ILE A 188 1.61 1.83 -2.48
CA ILE A 188 2.45 2.29 -3.60
C ILE A 188 2.75 3.78 -3.45
N VAL A 189 1.70 4.59 -3.27
CA VAL A 189 1.79 6.04 -3.18
C VAL A 189 2.57 6.47 -1.94
N GLY A 190 2.35 5.81 -0.80
CA GLY A 190 3.14 6.00 0.41
C GLY A 190 4.63 5.71 0.20
N THR A 191 4.94 4.56 -0.38
CA THR A 191 6.33 4.16 -0.67
C THR A 191 7.01 5.14 -1.63
N LEU A 192 6.29 5.60 -2.66
CA LEU A 192 6.78 6.66 -3.56
C LEU A 192 7.03 7.96 -2.81
N GLY A 193 6.16 8.37 -1.87
CA GLY A 193 6.37 9.55 -1.05
C GLY A 193 7.67 9.49 -0.24
N VAL A 194 7.98 8.33 0.34
CA VAL A 194 9.24 8.10 1.07
C VAL A 194 10.44 8.18 0.12
N LEU A 195 10.38 7.53 -1.04
CA LEU A 195 11.48 7.54 -2.02
C LEU A 195 11.69 8.90 -2.70
N LEU A 196 10.63 9.70 -2.82
CA LEU A 196 10.63 11.02 -3.47
C LEU A 196 10.80 12.18 -2.48
N VAL A 197 11.30 11.92 -1.27
CA VAL A 197 11.42 12.93 -0.21
C VAL A 197 12.19 14.19 -0.65
N SER A 198 13.10 14.06 -1.62
CA SER A 198 13.84 15.17 -2.22
C SER A 198 13.03 16.07 -3.15
N ASN A 199 11.77 15.73 -3.46
CA ASN A 199 10.88 16.50 -4.32
C ASN A 199 9.63 16.95 -3.54
N PRO A 200 9.67 18.14 -2.90
CA PRO A 200 8.59 18.63 -2.04
C PRO A 200 7.24 18.75 -2.74
N LEU A 201 7.21 19.02 -4.06
CA LEU A 201 5.96 19.10 -4.80
C LEU A 201 5.26 17.73 -4.83
N LEU A 202 6.00 16.67 -5.18
CA LEU A 202 5.45 15.32 -5.29
C LEU A 202 5.06 14.77 -3.92
N VAL A 203 5.87 15.00 -2.87
CA VAL A 203 5.54 14.61 -1.49
C VAL A 203 4.22 15.24 -1.03
N LYS A 204 3.97 16.51 -1.37
CA LYS A 204 2.69 17.17 -1.05
C LYS A 204 1.52 16.58 -1.83
N MET A 205 1.72 16.21 -3.09
CA MET A 205 0.68 15.53 -3.87
C MET A 205 0.34 14.16 -3.26
N VAL A 206 1.35 13.38 -2.90
CA VAL A 206 1.21 12.10 -2.18
C VAL A 206 0.44 12.29 -0.87
N GLY A 207 0.85 13.25 -0.04
CA GLY A 207 0.20 13.53 1.25
C GLY A 207 -1.26 13.94 1.12
N ASN A 208 -1.59 14.82 0.17
CA ASN A 208 -2.98 15.22 -0.09
C ASN A 208 -3.83 14.04 -0.58
N TYR A 209 -3.32 13.24 -1.52
CA TYR A 209 -4.01 12.04 -1.99
C TYR A 209 -4.30 11.06 -0.85
N LEU A 210 -3.32 10.77 0.01
CA LEU A 210 -3.49 9.83 1.11
C LEU A 210 -4.50 10.36 2.15
N LEU A 211 -4.48 11.66 2.46
CA LEU A 211 -5.48 12.29 3.33
C LEU A 211 -6.90 12.16 2.74
N GLU A 212 -7.06 12.42 1.45
CA GLU A 212 -8.34 12.24 0.74
C GLU A 212 -8.76 10.77 0.68
N ALA A 213 -7.81 9.85 0.54
CA ALA A 213 -8.08 8.42 0.60
C ALA A 213 -8.67 8.06 1.97
N VAL A 214 -8.05 8.45 3.09
CA VAL A 214 -8.58 8.22 4.45
C VAL A 214 -10.02 8.75 4.61
N GLU A 215 -10.34 9.87 3.96
CA GLU A 215 -11.68 10.49 3.96
C GLU A 215 -12.73 9.74 3.14
N ARG A 216 -12.35 9.23 1.97
CA ARG A 216 -13.27 8.59 1.02
C ARG A 216 -13.63 7.15 1.38
N GLN A 217 -12.78 6.45 2.15
CA GLN A 217 -12.93 5.01 2.34
C GLN A 217 -14.16 4.59 3.16
N GLN A 218 -14.90 3.60 2.64
CA GLN A 218 -16.07 3.03 3.30
C GLN A 218 -15.70 2.04 4.40
N ALA A 219 -14.67 1.21 4.21
CA ALA A 219 -14.19 0.28 5.23
C ALA A 219 -13.06 0.90 6.06
N LEU A 220 -13.03 0.66 7.37
CA LEU A 220 -11.99 1.21 8.24
C LEU A 220 -10.59 0.68 7.91
N TRP A 221 -10.46 -0.58 7.53
CA TRP A 221 -9.17 -1.16 7.21
C TRP A 221 -8.49 -0.45 6.04
N LEU A 222 -9.25 -0.05 5.02
CA LEU A 222 -8.72 0.77 3.92
C LEU A 222 -8.27 2.16 4.38
N SER A 223 -9.01 2.78 5.31
CA SER A 223 -8.57 4.02 5.94
C SER A 223 -7.27 3.84 6.72
N ALA A 224 -7.10 2.68 7.39
CA ALA A 224 -5.89 2.37 8.13
C ALA A 224 -4.68 2.22 7.19
N GLU A 225 -4.83 1.52 6.06
CA GLU A 225 -3.76 1.40 5.05
C GLU A 225 -3.26 2.75 4.51
N ALA A 226 -4.20 3.64 4.19
CA ALA A 226 -3.86 4.99 3.72
C ALA A 226 -3.24 5.84 4.83
N LEU A 227 -3.69 5.66 6.08
CA LEU A 227 -3.17 6.40 7.22
C LEU A 227 -1.77 5.94 7.62
N ASP A 228 -1.50 4.64 7.57
CA ASP A 228 -0.18 4.05 7.82
C ASP A 228 0.84 4.58 6.81
N SER A 229 0.48 4.46 5.51
CA SER A 229 1.26 5.01 4.40
C SER A 229 1.52 6.51 4.56
N LEU A 230 0.53 7.27 5.05
CA LEU A 230 0.67 8.70 5.30
C LEU A 230 1.62 8.99 6.46
N MET A 231 1.55 8.22 7.55
CA MET A 231 2.44 8.35 8.70
C MET A 231 3.87 8.01 8.31
N ASP A 232 4.10 6.98 7.48
CA ASP A 232 5.42 6.62 6.97
C ASP A 232 6.06 7.73 6.12
N VAL A 233 5.29 8.32 5.20
CA VAL A 233 5.77 9.44 4.37
C VAL A 233 6.21 10.62 5.22
N PHE A 234 5.47 10.92 6.29
CA PHE A 234 5.72 12.07 7.14
C PHE A 234 6.42 11.72 8.47
N ALA A 235 7.00 10.52 8.59
CA ALA A 235 7.68 10.10 9.82
C ALA A 235 8.92 10.97 10.08
N ASP A 236 9.71 11.21 9.04
CA ASP A 236 10.97 11.94 9.12
C ASP A 236 10.77 13.47 9.24
N ASP A 237 11.69 14.13 9.93
CA ASP A 237 11.74 15.56 10.19
C ASP A 237 11.97 16.39 8.93
N CYS A 238 12.65 15.83 7.92
CA CYS A 238 12.83 16.51 6.65
C CYS A 238 11.50 16.82 5.94
N THR A 239 10.41 16.16 6.33
CA THR A 239 9.07 16.36 5.75
C THR A 239 8.20 17.39 6.49
N ASP A 240 8.70 17.97 7.59
CA ASP A 240 7.90 18.85 8.47
C ASP A 240 7.32 20.07 7.72
N GLN A 241 8.11 20.68 6.82
CA GLN A 241 7.65 21.83 6.03
C GLN A 241 6.50 21.44 5.10
N MET A 242 6.59 20.30 4.43
CA MET A 242 5.53 19.79 3.56
C MET A 242 4.27 19.44 4.36
N ALA A 243 4.44 18.84 5.56
CA ALA A 243 3.34 18.56 6.48
C ALA A 243 2.60 19.84 6.91
N ALA A 244 3.34 20.93 7.14
CA ALA A 244 2.77 22.24 7.46
C ALA A 244 1.96 22.80 6.28
N GLU A 245 2.52 22.75 5.08
CA GLU A 245 1.91 23.31 3.86
C GLU A 245 0.61 22.59 3.45
N ILE A 246 0.50 21.29 3.68
CA ILE A 246 -0.74 20.52 3.39
C ILE A 246 -1.74 20.52 4.56
N ASN A 247 -1.45 21.26 5.64
CA ASN A 247 -2.25 21.25 6.87
C ASN A 247 -2.47 19.84 7.45
N LEU A 248 -1.42 19.01 7.46
CA LEU A 248 -1.49 17.60 7.85
C LEU A 248 -2.11 17.41 9.24
N VAL A 249 -1.57 18.11 10.24
CA VAL A 249 -1.94 17.93 11.65
C VAL A 249 -3.39 18.32 11.94
N PRO A 250 -3.90 19.51 11.56
CA PRO A 250 -5.31 19.85 11.72
C PRO A 250 -6.26 18.87 11.03
N ARG A 251 -5.91 18.40 9.83
CA ARG A 251 -6.72 17.41 9.11
C ARG A 251 -6.77 16.09 9.86
N LEU A 252 -5.63 15.53 10.28
CA LEU A 252 -5.60 14.29 11.07
C LEU A 252 -6.37 14.39 12.40
N GLN A 253 -6.30 15.53 13.08
CA GLN A 253 -7.09 15.79 14.29
C GLN A 253 -8.60 15.72 14.00
N ALA A 254 -9.07 16.34 12.92
CA ALA A 254 -10.48 16.28 12.51
C ALA A 254 -10.93 14.85 12.17
N LEU A 255 -10.05 14.04 11.58
CA LEU A 255 -10.35 12.64 11.23
C LEU A 255 -10.39 11.70 12.46
N THR A 256 -9.65 12.04 13.52
CA THR A 256 -9.42 11.14 14.67
C THR A 256 -10.72 10.68 15.34
N HIS A 257 -11.67 11.59 15.58
CA HIS A 257 -12.95 11.23 16.22
C HIS A 257 -13.76 10.25 15.36
N ARG A 258 -13.84 10.53 14.05
CA ARG A 258 -14.55 9.70 13.08
C ARG A 258 -13.94 8.29 13.02
N LEU A 259 -12.61 8.19 12.93
CA LEU A 259 -11.91 6.91 12.88
C LEU A 259 -12.09 6.10 14.17
N LYS A 260 -12.02 6.74 15.35
CA LYS A 260 -12.27 6.07 16.64
C LYS A 260 -13.70 5.53 16.75
N SER A 261 -14.69 6.31 16.29
CA SER A 261 -16.09 5.86 16.26
C SER A 261 -16.25 4.64 15.35
N LYS A 262 -15.68 4.71 14.14
CA LYS A 262 -15.72 3.63 13.16
C LYS A 262 -15.02 2.36 13.66
N MET A 263 -13.89 2.50 14.36
CA MET A 263 -13.19 1.38 15.02
C MET A 263 -14.07 0.65 16.03
N ARG A 264 -14.87 1.38 16.82
CA ARG A 264 -15.81 0.77 17.76
C ARG A 264 -16.93 0.02 17.05
N GLN A 265 -17.43 0.57 15.94
CA GLN A 265 -18.50 -0.03 15.13
C GLN A 265 -18.04 -1.29 14.40
N GLU A 266 -16.87 -1.24 13.75
CA GLU A 266 -16.37 -2.32 12.89
C GLU A 266 -15.50 -3.34 13.66
N ARG A 267 -15.24 -3.15 14.97
CA ARG A 267 -14.31 -3.99 15.76
C ARG A 267 -14.50 -5.50 15.54
N LYS A 268 -15.75 -5.96 15.53
CA LYS A 268 -16.09 -7.39 15.40
C LYS A 268 -16.02 -7.91 13.97
N THR A 269 -16.04 -7.02 12.98
CA THR A 269 -16.08 -7.36 11.55
C THR A 269 -14.73 -7.20 10.85
N LEU A 270 -13.72 -6.67 11.55
CA LEU A 270 -12.39 -6.43 10.98
C LEU A 270 -11.61 -7.71 10.65
N GLY A 271 -11.90 -8.83 11.32
CA GLY A 271 -11.27 -10.12 11.05
C GLY A 271 -9.74 -10.04 11.03
N GLU A 272 -9.13 -10.51 9.95
CA GLU A 272 -7.68 -10.50 9.73
C GLU A 272 -7.05 -9.10 9.67
N HIS A 273 -7.85 -8.05 9.41
CA HIS A 273 -7.36 -6.67 9.36
C HIS A 273 -7.30 -5.99 10.73
N TYR A 274 -7.83 -6.62 11.79
CA TYR A 274 -7.85 -6.03 13.12
C TYR A 274 -6.46 -5.61 13.63
N PRO A 275 -5.38 -6.43 13.50
CA PRO A 275 -4.06 -6.06 13.99
C PRO A 275 -3.52 -4.79 13.33
N VAL A 276 -3.63 -4.69 12.00
CA VAL A 276 -3.18 -3.51 11.24
C VAL A 276 -3.95 -2.26 11.68
N VAL A 277 -5.29 -2.35 11.71
CA VAL A 277 -6.14 -1.24 12.15
C VAL A 277 -5.82 -0.82 13.59
N SER A 278 -5.68 -1.77 14.50
CA SER A 278 -5.39 -1.49 15.91
C SER A 278 -4.04 -0.79 16.09
N THR A 279 -3.03 -1.23 15.34
CA THR A 279 -1.68 -0.65 15.35
C THR A 279 -1.70 0.79 14.88
N VAL A 280 -2.29 1.04 13.71
CA VAL A 280 -2.41 2.38 13.12
C VAL A 280 -3.18 3.33 14.05
N MET A 281 -4.28 2.86 14.63
CA MET A 281 -5.11 3.68 15.53
C MET A 281 -4.39 4.01 16.85
N THR A 282 -3.54 3.10 17.34
CA THR A 282 -2.68 3.34 18.51
C THR A 282 -1.59 4.37 18.18
N ASN A 283 -0.98 4.28 17.01
CA ASN A 283 0.12 5.16 16.58
C ASN A 283 -0.34 6.56 16.16
N LEU A 284 -1.61 6.73 15.77
CA LEU A 284 -2.15 8.00 15.28
C LEU A 284 -2.02 9.16 16.28
N SER A 285 -2.39 8.94 17.55
CA SER A 285 -2.36 10.03 18.54
C SER A 285 -0.92 10.47 18.88
N PRO A 286 0.03 9.55 19.14
CA PRO A 286 1.45 9.89 19.24
C PRO A 286 1.99 10.63 18.01
N PHE A 287 1.67 10.16 16.80
CA PHE A 287 2.13 10.79 15.55
C PHE A 287 1.63 12.24 15.42
N ILE A 288 0.33 12.48 15.65
CA ILE A 288 -0.26 13.83 15.61
C ILE A 288 0.43 14.76 16.61
N LYS A 289 0.70 14.27 17.83
CA LYS A 289 1.37 15.06 18.88
C LYS A 289 2.80 15.41 18.46
N TYR A 290 3.56 14.41 18.00
CA TYR A 290 4.93 14.56 17.55
C TYR A 290 5.02 15.58 16.40
N LYS A 291 4.32 15.31 15.30
CA LYS A 291 4.36 16.14 14.10
C LYS A 291 3.76 17.53 14.33
N GLY A 292 2.77 17.63 15.23
CA GLY A 292 2.22 18.92 15.68
C GLY A 292 3.24 19.83 16.34
N ALA A 293 4.09 19.28 17.23
CA ALA A 293 5.16 20.05 17.86
C ALA A 293 6.20 20.52 16.83
N ARG A 294 6.57 19.63 15.90
CA ARG A 294 7.51 19.92 14.81
C ARG A 294 7.01 21.05 13.89
N VAL A 295 5.78 20.95 13.40
CA VAL A 295 5.16 21.96 12.54
C VAL A 295 4.97 23.30 13.26
N ALA A 296 4.66 23.29 14.56
CA ALA A 296 4.55 24.53 15.34
C ALA A 296 5.90 25.26 15.47
N ALA A 297 7.01 24.52 15.62
CA ALA A 297 8.35 25.08 15.72
C ALA A 297 8.81 25.78 14.42
N LEU A 298 8.26 25.39 13.26
CA LEU A 298 8.53 26.07 11.99
C LEU A 298 7.95 27.50 11.93
N ARG A 299 6.90 27.79 12.71
CA ARG A 299 6.24 29.11 12.72
C ARG A 299 6.92 30.12 13.64
N THR A 300 7.82 29.65 14.49
CA THR A 300 8.56 30.48 15.47
C THR A 300 9.91 30.98 14.94
N HIS A 301 10.25 30.63 13.69
CA HIS A 301 11.43 31.09 12.95
C HIS A 301 10.99 31.83 11.68
#